data_AF-A0A151GDE0-F1
#
_entry.id   AF-A0A151GDE0-F1
#
_cell.length_a   1.000
_cell.length_b   1.000
_cell.length_c   1.000
_cell.angle_alpha   90.00
_cell.angle_beta   90.00
_cell.angle_gamma   90.00
#
_symmetry.space_group_name_H-M   'P 1'
#
loop_
_entity.id
_entity.type
_entity.pdbx_description
1 polymer ?
#
loop_
_entity_poly.entity_id
_entity_poly.type
_entity_poly.pdbx_seq_one_letter_code
_entity_poly.pdbx_strand_id
1 'polypeptide(L)'
;MKFNLAASFLLVASALSSPVASTEPTFDRVKLADPQNWVAGISLFPSQIIAGYNAKLDEYTAQQWADHVLAECKKFRACTSTVSFAGKPTPHFPTIEFSYTNDVVDMTIADNSGDDGGRFWFGYVFRGGATTPASYKRSKNGNVSDSVAYTVV
;
A
#
# COMPACT_ATOMS: atom_id res chain seq x y z
N MET A 1 -20.58 -22.43 70.66
CA MET A 1 -20.43 -22.21 69.20
C MET A 1 -18.94 -22.37 68.86
N LYS A 2 -18.57 -23.38 68.07
CA LYS A 2 -17.17 -23.65 67.66
C LYS A 2 -17.06 -23.32 66.17
N PHE A 3 -16.15 -22.42 65.80
CA PHE A 3 -15.86 -22.08 64.41
C PHE A 3 -14.64 -22.88 63.95
N ASN A 4 -14.80 -23.69 62.90
CA ASN A 4 -13.70 -24.35 62.21
C ASN A 4 -13.18 -23.42 61.09
N LEU A 5 -11.90 -23.10 61.10
CA LEU A 5 -11.20 -22.45 59.98
C LEU A 5 -10.87 -23.51 58.92
N ALA A 6 -11.33 -23.29 57.69
CA ALA A 6 -10.76 -23.95 56.51
C ALA A 6 -10.00 -22.87 55.72
N ALA A 7 -8.68 -23.01 55.64
CA ALA A 7 -7.81 -22.12 54.86
C ALA A 7 -7.85 -22.54 53.39
N SER A 8 -8.50 -21.75 52.54
CA SER A 8 -8.43 -21.90 51.09
C SER A 8 -7.19 -21.18 50.56
N PHE A 9 -6.20 -21.94 50.09
CA PHE A 9 -5.05 -21.40 49.36
C PHE A 9 -5.49 -21.05 47.92
N LEU A 10 -5.43 -19.77 47.58
CA LEU A 10 -5.60 -19.27 46.21
C LEU A 10 -4.29 -19.47 45.43
N LEU A 11 -4.32 -20.35 44.42
CA LEU A 11 -3.27 -20.49 43.41
C LEU A 11 -3.35 -19.29 42.45
N VAL A 12 -2.40 -18.36 42.54
CA VAL A 12 -2.24 -17.29 41.56
C VAL A 12 -1.46 -17.86 40.37
N ALA A 13 -2.16 -18.16 39.28
CA ALA A 13 -1.52 -18.52 38.01
C ALA A 13 -1.08 -17.24 37.29
N SER A 14 0.20 -16.87 37.44
CA SER A 14 0.83 -15.82 36.64
C SER A 14 1.13 -16.36 35.24
N ALA A 15 0.29 -16.02 34.27
CA ALA A 15 0.57 -16.28 32.86
C ALA A 15 1.74 -15.37 32.40
N LEU A 16 2.90 -15.96 32.12
CA LEU A 16 4.02 -15.29 31.47
C LEU A 16 3.64 -15.03 30.00
N SER A 17 3.11 -13.86 29.70
CA SER A 17 2.99 -13.38 28.32
C SER A 17 4.39 -12.99 27.83
N SER A 18 5.09 -13.91 27.17
CA SER A 18 6.32 -13.57 26.46
C SER A 18 6.02 -12.53 25.38
N PRO A 19 6.79 -11.44 25.26
CA PRO A 19 6.69 -10.56 24.11
C PRO A 19 7.11 -11.37 22.88
N VAL A 20 6.17 -11.62 21.96
CA VAL A 20 6.54 -12.04 20.61
C VAL A 20 7.30 -10.85 20.02
N ALA A 21 8.60 -11.00 19.85
CA ALA A 21 9.39 -10.08 19.04
C ALA A 21 8.81 -10.12 17.62
N SER A 22 7.93 -9.19 17.30
CA SER A 22 7.47 -8.96 15.94
C SER A 22 8.62 -8.28 15.22
N THR A 23 9.43 -9.04 14.50
CA THR A 23 10.36 -8.45 13.53
C THR A 23 9.50 -7.65 12.55
N GLU A 24 9.63 -6.32 12.58
CA GLU A 24 8.95 -5.49 11.58
C GLU A 24 9.46 -5.89 10.19
N PRO A 25 8.56 -6.05 9.20
CA PRO A 25 8.98 -6.33 7.85
C PRO A 25 9.90 -5.23 7.33
N THR A 26 11.08 -5.62 6.85
CA THR A 26 12.01 -4.76 6.13
C THR A 26 11.53 -4.56 4.71
N PHE A 27 11.77 -3.37 4.14
CA PHE A 27 11.37 -3.04 2.78
C PHE A 27 12.51 -2.44 1.99
N ASP A 28 12.71 -2.96 0.79
CA ASP A 28 13.67 -2.44 -0.19
C ASP A 28 12.95 -1.85 -1.40
N ARG A 29 13.60 -0.87 -2.04
CA ARG A 29 13.11 -0.28 -3.29
C ARG A 29 13.26 -1.28 -4.44
N VAL A 30 12.17 -1.49 -5.17
CA VAL A 30 12.19 -2.28 -6.40
C VAL A 30 12.99 -1.52 -7.46
N LYS A 31 13.96 -2.20 -8.10
CA LYS A 31 14.76 -1.63 -9.19
C LYS A 31 13.96 -1.57 -10.49
N LEU A 32 13.19 -0.50 -10.66
CA LEU A 32 12.40 -0.22 -11.86
C LEU A 32 13.24 0.58 -12.86
N ALA A 33 13.26 0.14 -14.13
CA ALA A 33 14.04 0.78 -15.18
C ALA A 33 13.37 2.07 -15.69
N ASP A 34 14.17 3.06 -16.08
CA ASP A 34 13.65 4.30 -16.68
C ASP A 34 12.91 4.06 -18.01
N PRO A 35 11.96 4.94 -18.40
CA PRO A 35 11.41 6.03 -17.59
C PRO A 35 10.61 5.52 -16.38
N GLN A 36 10.50 6.32 -15.32
CA GLN A 36 9.74 5.99 -14.11
C GLN A 36 8.22 6.14 -14.34
N ASN A 37 7.66 5.35 -15.26
CA ASN A 37 6.25 5.38 -15.66
C ASN A 37 5.55 4.03 -15.37
N TRP A 38 5.77 3.51 -14.17
CA TRP A 38 5.30 2.19 -13.74
C TRP A 38 4.03 2.26 -12.92
N VAL A 39 3.11 1.36 -13.21
CA VAL A 39 1.88 1.11 -12.44
C VAL A 39 1.83 -0.37 -12.03
N ALA A 40 0.95 -0.73 -11.11
CA ALA A 40 0.79 -2.11 -10.70
C ALA A 40 0.27 -2.96 -11.87
N GLY A 41 0.83 -4.14 -12.02
CA GLY A 41 0.36 -5.15 -12.97
C GLY A 41 -0.84 -5.94 -12.42
N ILE A 42 -1.35 -6.85 -13.25
CA ILE A 42 -2.52 -7.68 -12.92
C ILE A 42 -2.28 -8.64 -11.73
N SER A 43 -1.03 -8.92 -11.40
CA SER A 43 -0.68 -9.72 -10.22
C SER A 43 -0.96 -8.99 -8.90
N LEU A 44 -1.05 -7.66 -8.93
CA LEU A 44 -1.32 -6.81 -7.76
C LEU A 44 -2.71 -6.19 -7.83
N PHE A 45 -3.09 -5.63 -8.98
CA PHE A 45 -4.35 -4.91 -9.14
C PHE A 45 -5.38 -5.75 -9.92
N PRO A 46 -6.66 -5.78 -9.49
CA PRO A 46 -7.23 -5.12 -8.31
C PRO A 46 -7.11 -5.95 -7.01
N SER A 47 -6.80 -7.25 -7.13
CA SER A 47 -7.09 -8.24 -6.09
C SER A 47 -6.25 -8.15 -4.81
N GLN A 48 -5.09 -7.50 -4.87
CA GLN A 48 -4.15 -7.39 -3.74
C GLN A 48 -4.15 -6.03 -3.06
N ILE A 49 -4.96 -5.06 -3.52
CA ILE A 49 -5.05 -3.74 -2.86
C ILE A 49 -5.58 -3.90 -1.44
N ILE A 50 -4.89 -3.26 -0.50
CA ILE A 50 -5.35 -3.06 0.88
C ILE A 50 -5.95 -1.65 1.02
N ALA A 51 -5.24 -0.64 0.50
CA ALA A 51 -5.62 0.77 0.58
C ALA A 51 -5.02 1.58 -0.58
N GLY A 52 -5.67 2.68 -0.91
CA GLY A 52 -5.20 3.70 -1.85
C GLY A 52 -5.16 5.08 -1.20
N TYR A 53 -4.20 5.90 -1.60
CA TYR A 53 -3.97 7.26 -1.11
C TYR A 53 -3.74 8.20 -2.28
N ASN A 54 -4.06 9.48 -2.10
CA ASN A 54 -3.73 10.54 -3.03
C ASN A 54 -3.36 11.84 -2.31
N ALA A 55 -2.62 12.70 -3.01
CA ALA A 55 -2.25 14.04 -2.55
C ALA A 55 -2.01 14.97 -3.74
N LYS A 56 -2.02 16.29 -3.48
CA LYS A 56 -1.69 17.27 -4.53
C LYS A 56 -0.22 17.20 -4.90
N LEU A 57 0.10 17.45 -6.17
CA LEU A 57 1.46 17.30 -6.67
C LEU A 57 2.48 18.22 -5.98
N ASP A 58 2.06 19.41 -5.57
CA ASP A 58 2.92 20.44 -4.96
C ASP A 58 3.22 20.21 -3.47
N GLU A 59 2.54 19.25 -2.83
CA GLU A 59 2.74 18.92 -1.41
C GLU A 59 3.93 17.96 -1.17
N TYR A 60 4.32 17.19 -2.18
CA TYR A 60 5.34 16.15 -2.07
C TYR A 60 6.26 16.08 -3.28
N THR A 61 7.50 15.67 -3.05
CA THR A 61 8.34 15.05 -4.08
C THR A 61 8.00 13.57 -4.24
N ALA A 62 8.45 12.96 -5.34
CA ALA A 62 8.25 11.53 -5.60
C ALA A 62 8.69 10.63 -4.43
N GLN A 63 9.86 10.92 -3.85
CA GLN A 63 10.41 10.13 -2.75
C GLN A 63 9.62 10.35 -1.46
N GLN A 64 9.29 11.61 -1.13
CA GLN A 64 8.49 11.92 0.06
C GLN A 64 7.11 11.26 0.01
N TRP A 65 6.49 11.24 -1.17
CA TRP A 65 5.21 10.56 -1.37
C TRP A 65 5.35 9.04 -1.22
N ALA A 66 6.38 8.44 -1.80
CA ALA A 66 6.64 7.02 -1.66
C ALA A 66 6.92 6.59 -0.22
N ASP A 67 7.66 7.42 0.53
CA ASP A 67 7.94 7.21 1.95
C ASP A 67 6.65 7.32 2.78
N HIS A 68 5.77 8.27 2.45
CA HIS A 68 4.46 8.39 3.08
C HIS A 68 3.61 7.13 2.86
N VAL A 69 3.49 6.65 1.62
CA VAL A 69 2.72 5.44 1.29
C VAL A 69 3.32 4.20 1.95
N LEU A 70 4.66 4.11 2.04
CA LEU A 70 5.33 3.04 2.78
C LEU A 70 5.04 3.11 4.29
N ALA A 71 4.99 4.30 4.88
CA ALA A 71 4.61 4.48 6.27
C ALA A 71 3.16 4.02 6.52
N GLU A 72 2.24 4.33 5.60
CA GLU A 72 0.86 3.81 5.65
C GLU A 72 0.81 2.29 5.51
N CYS A 73 1.58 1.72 4.58
CA CYS A 73 1.71 0.27 4.40
C CYS A 73 2.11 -0.44 5.70
N LYS A 74 3.10 0.08 6.44
CA LYS A 74 3.60 -0.52 7.69
C LYS A 74 2.55 -0.59 8.80
N LYS A 75 1.47 0.20 8.72
CA LYS A 75 0.33 0.10 9.66
C LYS A 75 -0.52 -1.15 9.43
N PHE A 76 -0.44 -1.75 8.25
CA PHE A 76 -1.14 -3.00 7.93
C PHE A 76 -0.20 -4.19 8.09
N ARG A 77 -0.52 -5.11 9.02
CA ARG A 77 0.22 -6.37 9.19
C ARG A 77 0.29 -7.23 7.91
N ALA A 78 -0.67 -7.05 7.00
CA ALA A 78 -0.75 -7.77 5.74
C ALA A 78 0.00 -7.06 4.59
N CYS A 79 0.52 -5.86 4.78
CA CYS A 79 1.24 -5.17 3.71
C CYS A 79 2.57 -5.85 3.42
N THR A 80 2.84 -6.06 2.14
CA THR A 80 4.09 -6.64 1.65
C THR A 80 4.71 -5.84 0.52
N SER A 81 4.00 -4.88 -0.08
CA SER A 81 4.55 -4.01 -1.12
C SER A 81 3.74 -2.73 -1.30
N THR A 82 4.35 -1.74 -1.96
CA THR A 82 3.70 -0.48 -2.33
C THR A 82 4.10 -0.04 -3.73
N VAL A 83 3.26 0.78 -4.36
CA VAL A 83 3.64 1.57 -5.54
C VAL A 83 3.07 2.98 -5.42
N SER A 84 3.88 3.95 -5.81
CA SER A 84 3.55 5.37 -5.77
C SER A 84 3.96 6.02 -7.09
N PHE A 85 3.21 6.99 -7.59
CA PHE A 85 3.52 7.70 -8.84
C PHE A 85 2.72 9.01 -8.93
N ALA A 86 3.18 9.93 -9.78
CA ALA A 86 2.39 11.08 -10.20
C ALA A 86 1.60 10.71 -11.47
N GLY A 87 0.32 11.07 -11.52
CA GLY A 87 -0.45 10.94 -12.75
C GLY A 87 -1.64 11.87 -12.87
N LYS A 88 -2.26 11.93 -14.04
CA LYS A 88 -3.49 12.72 -14.25
C LYS A 88 -4.72 11.89 -13.89
N PRO A 89 -5.66 12.39 -13.07
CA PRO A 89 -6.97 11.80 -12.95
C PRO A 89 -7.59 11.75 -14.35
N THR A 90 -8.13 10.61 -14.76
CA THR A 90 -8.89 10.55 -16.00
C THR A 90 -10.15 11.38 -15.83
N PRO A 91 -10.40 12.40 -16.69
CA PRO A 91 -11.63 13.17 -16.58
C PRO A 91 -12.80 12.24 -16.87
N HIS A 92 -13.68 12.11 -15.88
CA HIS A 92 -15.07 11.66 -16.02
C HIS A 92 -15.34 10.15 -16.09
N PHE A 93 -15.36 9.43 -14.95
CA PHE A 93 -16.34 8.34 -14.72
C PHE A 93 -16.63 8.17 -13.19
N PRO A 94 -17.88 8.29 -12.72
CA PRO A 94 -18.27 8.16 -11.30
C PRO A 94 -18.36 6.70 -10.81
N THR A 95 -17.80 5.75 -11.54
CA THR A 95 -17.86 4.32 -11.25
C THR A 95 -16.53 3.69 -11.60
N ILE A 96 -16.10 2.72 -10.78
CA ILE A 96 -14.96 1.83 -11.02
C ILE A 96 -15.21 1.07 -12.33
N GLU A 97 -14.96 1.69 -13.47
CA GLU A 97 -14.93 1.00 -14.75
C GLU A 97 -13.51 0.49 -14.97
N PHE A 98 -13.36 -0.82 -14.83
CA PHE A 98 -12.29 -1.55 -15.48
C PHE A 98 -12.41 -1.29 -16.98
N SER A 99 -11.68 -0.32 -17.53
CA SER A 99 -11.46 -0.28 -18.97
C SER A 99 -10.62 -1.50 -19.35
N TYR A 100 -11.29 -2.61 -19.64
CA TYR A 100 -10.75 -3.73 -20.41
C TYR A 100 -10.66 -3.32 -21.88
N THR A 101 -9.92 -2.25 -22.17
CA THR A 101 -9.28 -2.16 -23.49
C THR A 101 -8.04 -3.02 -23.39
N ASN A 102 -7.83 -3.88 -24.39
CA ASN A 102 -6.93 -5.06 -24.40
C ASN A 102 -5.44 -4.81 -24.13
N ASP A 103 -5.03 -3.74 -23.46
CA ASP A 103 -3.65 -3.43 -23.14
C ASP A 103 -3.44 -2.46 -21.95
N VAL A 104 -4.49 -1.87 -21.37
CA VAL A 104 -4.34 -0.78 -20.39
C VAL A 104 -5.39 -0.85 -19.28
N VAL A 105 -5.10 -1.59 -18.20
CA VAL A 105 -5.57 -1.16 -16.88
C VAL A 105 -4.83 0.14 -16.58
N ASP A 106 -5.38 1.28 -16.98
CA ASP A 106 -4.89 2.58 -16.55
C ASP A 106 -5.27 2.69 -15.07
N MET A 107 -4.30 2.38 -14.22
CA MET A 107 -4.49 2.30 -12.78
C MET A 107 -4.50 3.73 -12.23
N THR A 108 -5.58 4.45 -12.48
CA THR A 108 -5.86 5.72 -11.83
C THR A 108 -7.19 5.59 -11.10
N ILE A 109 -7.17 4.96 -9.93
CA ILE A 109 -8.27 5.17 -8.98
C ILE A 109 -8.01 6.54 -8.35
N ALA A 110 -8.62 7.57 -8.93
CA ALA A 110 -8.74 8.87 -8.29
C ALA A 110 -10.07 8.91 -7.54
N ASP A 111 -10.04 8.59 -6.24
CA ASP A 111 -11.17 8.87 -5.38
C ASP A 111 -11.31 10.39 -5.22
N ASN A 112 -12.28 10.98 -5.96
CA ASN A 112 -12.83 12.33 -5.78
C ASN A 112 -11.83 13.48 -5.57
N SER A 113 -10.62 13.41 -6.15
CA SER A 113 -9.71 14.56 -6.21
C SER A 113 -10.25 15.52 -7.28
N GLY A 114 -10.92 16.57 -6.80
CA GLY A 114 -11.64 17.58 -7.58
C GLY A 114 -10.94 18.05 -8.85
N ASP A 115 -11.78 18.29 -9.84
CA ASP A 115 -11.53 18.62 -11.25
C ASP A 115 -10.70 19.90 -11.46
N ASP A 116 -9.37 19.83 -11.26
CA ASP A 116 -8.43 20.88 -11.69
C ASP A 116 -7.63 20.49 -12.96
N GLY A 117 -7.81 19.26 -13.47
CA GLY A 117 -7.08 18.73 -14.64
C GLY A 117 -5.57 18.54 -14.43
N GLY A 118 -5.10 18.71 -13.18
CA GLY A 118 -3.70 18.60 -12.78
C GLY A 118 -3.22 17.15 -12.61
N ARG A 119 -1.91 16.98 -12.39
CA ARG A 119 -1.39 15.69 -11.90
C ARG A 119 -1.57 15.63 -10.39
N PHE A 120 -1.78 14.44 -9.86
CA PHE A 120 -1.82 14.14 -8.43
C PHE A 120 -0.84 13.03 -8.12
N TRP A 121 -0.44 12.96 -6.87
CA TRP A 121 0.23 11.80 -6.32
C TRP A 121 -0.79 10.69 -6.05
N PHE A 122 -0.46 9.47 -6.45
CA PHE A 122 -1.22 8.25 -6.17
C PHE A 122 -0.33 7.25 -5.48
N GLY A 123 -0.88 6.52 -4.51
CA GLY A 123 -0.16 5.52 -3.73
C GLY A 123 -1.05 4.33 -3.42
N TYR A 124 -0.54 3.11 -3.62
CA TYR A 124 -1.26 1.89 -3.32
C TYR A 124 -0.44 0.97 -2.44
N VAL A 125 -1.15 0.33 -1.51
CA VAL A 125 -0.61 -0.63 -0.56
C VAL A 125 -1.14 -2.00 -0.93
N PHE A 126 -0.26 -2.99 -1.04
CA PHE A 126 -0.61 -4.34 -1.45
C PHE A 126 -0.19 -5.40 -0.43
N ARG A 127 -0.94 -6.50 -0.43
CA ARG A 127 -0.54 -7.78 0.16
C ARG A 127 -0.03 -8.74 -0.94
N GLY A 128 0.26 -9.98 -0.57
CA GLY A 128 0.54 -11.05 -1.53
C GLY A 128 2.03 -11.42 -1.67
N GLY A 129 2.88 -10.92 -0.78
CA GLY A 129 4.30 -11.26 -0.71
C GLY A 129 5.22 -10.27 -1.42
N ALA A 130 6.49 -10.67 -1.57
CA ALA A 130 7.50 -9.87 -2.24
C ALA A 130 7.18 -9.70 -3.73
N THR A 131 7.48 -8.51 -4.25
CA THR A 131 7.28 -8.13 -5.65
C THR A 131 8.60 -7.92 -6.35
N THR A 132 8.58 -8.07 -7.68
CA THR A 132 9.73 -7.83 -8.55
C THR A 132 9.33 -6.84 -9.64
N PRO A 133 10.25 -6.36 -10.50
CA PRO A 133 9.87 -5.53 -11.64
C PRO A 133 8.76 -6.15 -12.51
N ALA A 134 8.66 -7.48 -12.60
CA ALA A 134 7.61 -8.17 -13.35
C ALA A 134 6.20 -8.05 -12.74
N SER A 135 6.09 -7.63 -11.48
CA SER A 135 4.81 -7.32 -10.83
C SER A 135 4.21 -5.98 -11.29
N TYR A 136 5.00 -5.17 -12.01
CA TYR A 136 4.63 -3.84 -12.47
C TYR A 136 4.63 -3.79 -14.00
N LYS A 137 3.93 -2.80 -14.55
CA LYS A 137 3.87 -2.58 -16.00
C LYS A 137 4.06 -1.10 -16.32
N ARG A 138 4.57 -0.82 -17.52
CA ARG A 138 4.68 0.56 -18.01
C ARG A 138 3.32 1.11 -18.42
N SER A 139 3.06 2.36 -18.06
CA SER A 139 1.97 3.14 -18.64
C SER A 139 2.38 3.69 -20.00
N LYS A 140 1.59 3.40 -21.04
CA LYS A 140 1.89 3.78 -22.43
C LYS A 140 1.41 5.21 -22.77
N ASN A 141 0.54 5.80 -21.96
CA ASN A 141 -0.20 7.03 -22.32
C ASN A 141 0.51 8.33 -21.90
N GLY A 142 1.73 8.27 -21.34
CA GLY A 142 2.45 9.44 -20.83
C GLY A 142 1.83 10.08 -19.57
N ASN A 143 0.74 9.51 -19.06
CA ASN A 143 0.01 10.03 -17.92
C ASN A 143 0.64 9.69 -16.57
N VAL A 144 1.64 8.80 -16.52
CA VAL A 144 2.30 8.35 -15.28
C VAL A 144 3.79 8.71 -15.32
N SER A 145 4.28 9.24 -14.20
CA SER A 145 5.69 9.59 -13.99
C SER A 145 6.08 9.35 -12.52
N ASP A 146 7.37 9.47 -12.24
CA ASP A 146 7.90 9.52 -10.89
C ASP A 146 7.54 8.28 -10.03
N SER A 147 7.47 7.13 -10.69
CA SER A 147 7.11 5.88 -10.03
C SER A 147 8.17 5.41 -9.03
N VAL A 148 7.72 4.99 -7.86
CA VAL A 148 8.54 4.36 -6.81
C VAL A 148 7.77 3.19 -6.24
N ALA A 149 8.43 2.04 -6.08
CA ALA A 149 7.83 0.85 -5.49
C ALA A 149 8.75 0.27 -4.40
N TYR A 150 8.13 -0.22 -3.33
CA TYR A 150 8.81 -0.96 -2.27
C TYR A 150 8.27 -2.37 -2.17
N THR A 151 9.13 -3.29 -1.73
CA THR A 151 8.78 -4.67 -1.47
C THR A 151 9.37 -5.15 -0.17
N VAL A 152 8.66 -6.03 0.52
CA VAL A 152 9.21 -6.76 1.66
C VAL A 152 10.43 -7.60 1.25
N VAL A 153 11.41 -7.72 2.14
CA VAL A 153 12.61 -8.56 2.04
C VAL A 153 12.80 -9.43 3.27
#